data_AF-A0A382SRV9-F1
#
_entry.id   AF-A0A382SRV9-F1
#
_cell.length_a   1.000
_cell.length_b   1.000
_cell.length_c   1.000
_cell.angle_alpha   90.00
_cell.angle_beta   90.00
_cell.angle_gamma   90.00
#
_symmetry.space_group_name_H-M   'P 1'
#
loop_
_entity.id
_entity.type
_entity.pdbx_description
1 polymer ?
#
loop_
_entity_poly.entity_id
_entity_poly.type
_entity_poly.pdbx_seq_one_letter_code
_entity_poly.pdbx_strand_id
1 'polypeptide(L)'
;DAKSLRQKMKFFILILVLSYILFGPDWLTSAIASEQSLMRIAIVGVLIVALSSVLRSVSEVFSIDGQYSILKLLGYSALAISFLAELSGFHNLASFVLSGFMITLFVSYVLWALLTLSEKTRDWINKSTDVFGVKIRTLLNIPRDLRKSKLGVYQLFFDALFWIGFLIIIFNIWDPTGTVLRTLSSYAVEGIPIGGIRIIPTNIVGGIIAFTILLAITGWIKRWIDKRWLKQIAIERGARDALVTVVGYTGFTMSLLVGLSIAGINITGLAVVAGALSVGIGFGLQSIANNFVSGIILLFERPIKAGD
;
A
#
# COMPACT_ATOMS: atom_id res chain seq x y z
N ASP A 1 4.17 50.61 -6.06
CA ASP A 1 3.41 49.41 -6.48
C ASP A 1 2.98 48.50 -5.33
N ALA A 2 1.70 48.58 -4.96
CA ALA A 2 1.10 47.74 -3.91
C ALA A 2 1.15 46.22 -4.20
N LYS A 3 1.21 45.82 -5.48
CA LYS A 3 1.35 44.40 -5.89
C LYS A 3 2.72 43.82 -5.52
N SER A 4 3.80 44.60 -5.69
CA SER A 4 5.16 44.22 -5.31
C SER A 4 5.31 44.06 -3.79
N LEU A 5 4.71 44.97 -3.01
CA LEU A 5 4.71 44.90 -1.55
C LEU A 5 3.98 43.66 -1.03
N ARG A 6 2.82 43.32 -1.62
CA ARG A 6 2.04 42.12 -1.26
C ARG A 6 2.81 40.82 -1.53
N GLN A 7 3.55 40.73 -2.64
CA GLN A 7 4.39 39.57 -2.95
C GLN A 7 5.57 39.44 -1.99
N LYS A 8 6.25 40.55 -1.67
CA LYS A 8 7.35 40.58 -0.69
C LYS A 8 6.89 40.15 0.70
N MET A 9 5.70 40.58 1.14
CA MET A 9 5.11 40.14 2.42
C MET A 9 4.81 38.64 2.45
N LYS A 10 4.25 38.07 1.37
CA LYS A 10 4.00 36.61 1.30
C LYS A 10 5.29 35.80 1.36
N PHE A 11 6.33 36.25 0.69
CA PHE A 11 7.65 35.62 0.73
C PHE A 11 8.29 35.69 2.12
N PHE A 12 8.20 36.85 2.79
CA PHE A 12 8.69 37.02 4.15
C PHE A 12 7.96 36.11 5.16
N ILE A 13 6.63 36.01 5.06
CA ILE A 13 5.82 35.09 5.87
C ILE A 13 6.24 33.64 5.65
N LEU A 14 6.50 33.25 4.39
CA LEU A 14 6.99 31.91 4.06
C LEU A 14 8.35 31.63 4.71
N ILE A 15 9.30 32.56 4.60
CA ILE A 15 10.62 32.43 5.24
C ILE A 15 10.49 32.32 6.75
N LEU A 16 9.62 33.13 7.37
CA LEU A 16 9.42 33.13 8.81
C LEU A 16 8.87 31.78 9.28
N VAL A 17 7.88 31.22 8.56
CA VAL A 17 7.34 29.88 8.84
C VAL A 17 8.40 28.79 8.61
N LEU A 18 9.16 28.87 7.51
CA LEU A 18 10.20 27.89 7.20
C LEU A 18 11.35 27.91 8.22
N SER A 19 11.77 29.11 8.63
CA SER A 19 12.77 29.33 9.66
C SER A 19 12.32 28.74 10.99
N TYR A 20 11.06 28.95 11.36
CA TYR A 20 10.52 28.33 12.56
C TYR A 20 10.45 26.81 12.44
N ILE A 21 10.02 26.24 11.31
CA ILE A 21 10.01 24.78 11.12
C ILE A 21 11.41 24.18 11.34
N LEU A 22 12.46 24.89 10.92
CA LEU A 22 13.84 24.42 11.01
C LEU A 22 14.49 24.66 12.38
N PHE A 23 14.19 25.76 13.07
CA PHE A 23 14.93 26.22 14.25
C PHE A 23 14.06 26.57 15.47
N GLY A 24 12.75 26.69 15.28
CA GLY A 24 11.79 27.15 16.28
C GLY A 24 11.50 26.18 17.44
N PRO A 25 11.25 24.88 17.19
CA PRO A 25 10.95 23.91 18.24
C PRO A 25 12.03 23.82 19.32
N ASP A 26 13.30 23.78 18.91
CA ASP A 26 14.45 23.65 19.81
C ASP A 26 14.66 24.92 20.64
N TRP A 27 14.45 26.09 20.02
CA TRP A 27 14.57 27.37 20.74
C TRP A 27 13.43 27.56 21.75
N LEU A 28 12.18 27.27 21.37
CA LEU A 28 11.02 27.46 22.26
C LEU A 28 11.01 26.54 23.47
N THR A 29 11.64 25.37 23.37
CA THR A 29 11.74 24.40 24.47
C THR A 29 13.01 24.62 25.31
N SER A 30 13.87 25.56 24.93
CA SER A 30 15.11 25.85 25.65
C SER A 30 14.88 26.55 26.99
N ALA A 31 15.81 26.35 27.93
CA ALA A 31 15.82 27.05 29.22
C ALA A 31 15.84 28.59 29.05
N ILE A 32 16.52 29.08 28.01
CA ILE A 32 16.62 30.51 27.70
C ILE A 32 15.25 31.10 27.36
N ALA A 33 14.43 30.38 26.59
CA ALA A 33 13.07 30.81 26.27
C ALA A 33 12.12 30.72 27.48
N SER A 34 12.44 29.90 28.48
CA SER A 34 11.66 29.83 29.72
C SER A 34 11.86 31.06 30.62
N GLU A 35 13.08 31.63 30.65
CA GLU A 35 13.41 32.83 31.41
C GLU A 35 12.85 34.12 30.79
N GLN A 36 12.59 34.13 29.47
CA GLN A 36 12.12 35.29 28.71
C GLN A 36 10.67 35.12 28.22
N SER A 37 9.73 34.96 29.14
CA SER A 37 8.31 34.67 28.85
C SER A 37 7.64 35.69 27.91
N LEU A 38 7.90 36.99 28.08
CA LEU A 38 7.33 38.05 27.23
C LEU A 38 7.80 37.94 25.77
N MET A 39 9.10 37.67 25.55
CA MET A 39 9.66 37.52 24.21
C MET A 39 9.09 36.28 23.51
N ARG A 40 8.91 35.20 24.27
CA ARG A 40 8.32 33.95 23.77
C ARG A 40 6.87 34.15 23.33
N ILE A 41 6.04 34.78 24.15
CA ILE A 41 4.65 35.10 23.82
C ILE A 41 4.58 35.99 22.57
N ALA A 42 5.47 36.99 22.46
CA ALA A 42 5.52 37.87 21.29
C ALA A 42 5.85 37.08 20.00
N ILE A 43 6.85 36.19 20.04
CA ILE A 43 7.23 35.35 18.90
C ILE A 43 6.08 34.40 18.53
N VAL A 44 5.47 33.73 19.51
CA VAL A 44 4.30 32.86 19.28
C VAL A 44 3.14 33.64 18.66
N GLY A 45 2.87 34.86 19.14
CA GLY A 45 1.85 35.74 18.56
C GLY A 45 2.13 36.07 17.10
N VAL A 46 3.37 36.44 16.75
CA VAL A 46 3.78 36.68 15.35
C VAL A 46 3.60 35.43 14.49
N LEU A 47 3.96 34.26 15.00
CA LEU A 47 3.80 32.99 14.30
C LEU A 47 2.33 32.66 14.04
N ILE A 48 1.45 32.87 15.01
CA ILE A 48 0.01 32.62 14.85
C ILE A 48 -0.59 33.54 13.80
N VAL A 49 -0.20 34.82 13.76
CA VAL A 49 -0.64 35.76 12.72
C VAL A 49 -0.14 35.32 11.35
N ALA A 50 1.13 34.93 11.25
CA ALA A 50 1.73 34.42 10.02
C ALA A 50 0.99 33.15 9.53
N LEU A 51 0.74 32.19 10.41
CA LEU A 51 0.03 30.95 10.10
C LEU A 51 -1.44 31.18 9.76
N SER A 52 -2.10 32.13 10.41
CA SER A 52 -3.46 32.53 10.06
C SER A 52 -3.56 33.09 8.64
N SER A 53 -2.52 33.82 8.19
CA SER A 53 -2.40 34.32 6.82
C SER A 53 -2.16 33.20 5.81
N VAL A 54 -1.29 32.24 6.15
CA VAL A 54 -1.03 31.04 5.33
C VAL A 54 -2.30 30.19 5.21
N LEU A 55 -2.97 29.91 6.33
CA LEU A 55 -4.21 29.12 6.36
C LEU A 55 -5.30 29.76 5.50
N ARG A 56 -5.45 31.09 5.54
CA ARG A 56 -6.35 31.83 4.65
C ARG A 56 -5.97 31.66 3.19
N SER A 57 -4.69 31.84 2.85
CA SER A 57 -4.20 31.76 1.46
C SER A 57 -4.36 30.35 0.88
N VAL A 58 -4.00 29.32 1.65
CA VAL A 58 -4.19 27.91 1.29
C VAL A 58 -5.67 27.64 1.09
N SER A 59 -6.49 28.06 2.04
CA SER A 59 -7.92 27.86 1.96
C SER A 59 -8.58 28.51 0.73
N GLU A 60 -8.14 29.68 0.28
CA GLU A 60 -8.69 30.33 -0.91
C GLU A 60 -8.39 29.54 -2.19
N VAL A 61 -7.24 28.87 -2.25
CA VAL A 61 -6.85 28.02 -3.39
C VAL A 61 -7.66 26.72 -3.44
N PHE A 62 -7.97 26.14 -2.27
CA PHE A 62 -8.68 24.85 -2.18
C PHE A 62 -10.21 24.99 -2.06
N SER A 63 -10.76 26.16 -1.71
CA SER A 63 -12.21 26.39 -1.61
C SER A 63 -12.88 26.47 -2.99
N ILE A 64 -13.01 25.33 -3.68
CA ILE A 64 -13.78 25.25 -4.93
C ILE A 64 -15.28 25.00 -4.65
N ASP A 65 -15.68 24.31 -3.57
CA ASP A 65 -17.12 23.99 -3.31
C ASP A 65 -17.53 23.94 -1.81
N GLY A 66 -16.95 24.76 -0.92
CA GLY A 66 -17.36 24.82 0.50
C GLY A 66 -16.98 23.62 1.38
N GLN A 67 -16.54 22.50 0.79
CA GLN A 67 -16.16 21.26 1.50
C GLN A 67 -14.98 21.42 2.48
N TYR A 68 -14.13 22.43 2.29
CA TYR A 68 -12.93 22.66 3.11
C TYR A 68 -13.17 23.56 4.34
N SER A 69 -14.43 23.90 4.66
CA SER A 69 -14.77 24.76 5.80
C SER A 69 -14.32 24.15 7.14
N ILE A 70 -14.43 22.82 7.28
CA ILE A 70 -14.06 22.11 8.51
C ILE A 70 -12.55 22.17 8.77
N LEU A 71 -11.73 22.11 7.71
CA LEU A 71 -10.27 22.20 7.82
C LEU A 71 -9.82 23.61 8.24
N LYS A 72 -10.55 24.66 7.81
CA LYS A 72 -10.31 26.02 8.32
C LYS A 72 -10.62 26.12 9.80
N LEU A 73 -11.77 25.58 10.22
CA LEU A 73 -12.19 25.58 11.63
C LEU A 73 -11.17 24.84 12.51
N LEU A 74 -10.72 23.65 12.06
CA LEU A 74 -9.69 22.87 12.76
C LEU A 74 -8.35 23.62 12.81
N GLY A 75 -7.93 24.27 11.72
CA GLY A 75 -6.69 25.04 11.71
C GLY A 75 -6.74 26.26 12.64
N TYR A 76 -7.81 27.04 12.61
CA TYR A 76 -7.97 28.20 13.50
C TYR A 76 -8.13 27.80 14.97
N SER A 77 -8.84 26.70 15.26
CA SER A 77 -8.94 26.18 16.62
C SER A 77 -7.60 25.68 17.14
N ALA A 78 -6.79 24.98 16.34
CA ALA A 78 -5.44 24.58 16.73
C ALA A 78 -4.55 25.79 17.09
N LEU A 79 -4.59 26.85 16.28
CA LEU A 79 -3.86 28.10 16.56
C LEU A 79 -4.35 28.78 17.84
N ALA A 80 -5.66 28.83 18.06
CA ALA A 80 -6.26 29.42 19.26
C ALA A 80 -5.89 28.61 20.52
N ILE A 81 -5.99 27.28 20.45
CA ILE A 81 -5.59 26.37 21.54
C ILE A 81 -4.12 26.57 21.87
N SER A 82 -3.25 26.65 20.87
CA SER A 82 -1.83 26.92 21.10
C SER A 82 -1.60 28.27 21.78
N PHE A 83 -2.31 29.32 21.38
CA PHE A 83 -2.16 30.63 22.00
C PHE A 83 -2.58 30.62 23.47
N LEU A 84 -3.74 30.00 23.75
CA LEU A 84 -4.26 29.88 25.11
C LEU A 84 -3.34 29.02 25.99
N ALA A 85 -2.80 27.93 25.45
CA ALA A 85 -1.81 27.10 26.13
C ALA A 85 -0.57 27.92 26.47
N GLU A 86 -0.07 28.74 25.54
CA GLU A 86 1.10 29.58 25.74
C GLU A 86 0.87 30.64 26.84
N LEU A 87 -0.29 31.32 26.81
CA LEU A 87 -0.68 32.29 27.83
C LEU A 87 -0.88 31.67 29.21
N SER A 88 -1.32 30.41 29.25
CA SER A 88 -1.61 29.68 30.49
C SER A 88 -0.36 29.04 31.11
N GLY A 89 0.82 29.17 30.49
CA GLY A 89 2.06 28.57 30.99
C GLY A 89 2.38 27.19 30.41
N PHE A 90 1.52 26.62 29.55
CA PHE A 90 1.72 25.30 28.94
C PHE A 90 2.60 25.39 27.69
N HIS A 91 3.87 25.78 27.87
CA HIS A 91 4.80 26.07 26.76
C HIS A 91 5.08 24.86 25.87
N ASN A 92 5.24 23.67 26.47
CA ASN A 92 5.46 22.43 25.73
C ASN A 92 4.25 22.02 24.88
N LEU A 93 3.03 22.29 25.37
CA LEU A 93 1.81 22.01 24.62
C LEU A 93 1.66 23.00 23.47
N ALA A 94 1.91 24.28 23.72
CA ALA A 94 1.88 25.32 22.69
C ALA A 94 2.90 25.05 21.58
N SER A 95 4.15 24.75 21.94
CA SER A 95 5.20 24.42 20.97
C SER A 95 4.86 23.15 20.18
N PHE A 96 4.38 22.09 20.85
CA PHE A 96 3.93 20.87 20.18
C PHE A 96 2.84 21.12 19.15
N VAL A 97 1.77 21.84 19.52
CA VAL A 97 0.65 22.14 18.62
C VAL A 97 1.09 23.04 17.46
N LEU A 98 1.91 24.07 17.71
CA LEU A 98 2.43 24.95 16.65
C LEU A 98 3.33 24.20 15.68
N SER A 99 4.35 23.52 16.18
CA SER A 99 5.27 22.76 15.35
C SER A 99 4.53 21.68 14.56
N GLY A 100 3.63 20.94 15.22
CA GLY A 100 2.82 19.92 14.57
C GLY A 100 1.95 20.49 13.45
N PHE A 101 1.28 21.63 13.69
CA PHE A 101 0.47 22.30 12.68
C PHE A 101 1.29 22.86 11.52
N MET A 102 2.45 23.49 11.79
CA MET A 102 3.31 24.05 10.74
C MET A 102 3.87 22.96 9.82
N ILE A 103 4.40 21.88 10.41
CA ILE A 103 4.94 20.76 9.64
C ILE A 103 3.81 20.08 8.86
N THR A 104 2.62 19.91 9.46
CA THR A 104 1.44 19.36 8.77
C THR A 104 1.06 20.20 7.54
N LEU A 105 1.04 21.52 7.66
CA LEU A 105 0.78 22.43 6.52
C LEU A 105 1.85 22.31 5.44
N PHE A 106 3.12 22.29 5.84
CA PHE A 106 4.24 22.16 4.91
C PHE A 106 4.20 20.82 4.15
N VAL A 107 4.04 19.72 4.87
CA VAL A 107 3.97 18.37 4.31
C VAL A 107 2.74 18.20 3.42
N SER A 108 1.60 18.82 3.76
CA SER A 108 0.41 18.87 2.90
C SER A 108 0.67 19.62 1.59
N TYR A 109 1.41 20.74 1.64
CA TYR A 109 1.81 21.48 0.44
C TYR A 109 2.77 20.66 -0.43
N VAL A 110 3.75 19.98 0.19
CA VAL A 110 4.66 19.07 -0.53
C VAL A 110 3.90 17.93 -1.19
N LEU A 111 2.95 17.30 -0.48
CA LEU A 111 2.09 16.25 -1.05
C LEU A 111 1.32 16.78 -2.27
N TRP A 112 0.66 17.94 -2.14
CA TRP A 112 -0.05 18.56 -3.26
C TRP A 112 0.87 18.82 -4.47
N ALA A 113 2.10 19.30 -4.22
CA ALA A 113 3.09 19.52 -5.27
C ALA A 113 3.54 18.20 -5.93
N LEU A 114 3.75 17.14 -5.16
CA LEU A 114 4.11 15.81 -5.67
C LEU A 114 2.99 15.17 -6.50
N LEU A 115 1.74 15.26 -6.05
CA LEU A 115 0.57 14.78 -6.80
C LEU A 115 0.39 15.56 -8.11
N THR A 116 0.54 16.89 -8.05
CA THR A 116 0.48 17.74 -9.25
C THR A 116 1.63 17.40 -10.22
N LEU A 117 2.83 17.10 -9.71
CA LEU A 117 3.96 16.68 -10.51
C LEU A 117 3.68 15.32 -11.18
N SER A 118 3.14 14.35 -10.43
CA SER A 118 2.71 13.04 -10.93
C SER A 118 1.73 13.16 -12.11
N GLU A 119 0.69 13.98 -11.94
CA GLU A 119 -0.30 14.27 -13.00
C GLU A 119 0.34 14.92 -14.23
N LYS A 120 1.15 15.96 -14.03
CA LYS A 120 1.83 16.67 -15.13
C LYS A 120 2.82 15.78 -15.87
N THR A 121 3.54 14.91 -15.15
CA THR A 121 4.47 13.95 -15.76
C THR A 121 3.71 12.92 -16.58
N ARG A 122 2.57 12.40 -16.09
CA ARG A 122 1.70 11.50 -16.87
C ARG A 122 1.23 12.17 -18.16
N ASP A 123 0.70 13.39 -18.04
CA ASP A 123 0.16 14.13 -19.17
C ASP A 123 1.27 14.49 -20.19
N TRP A 124 2.46 14.84 -19.70
CA TRP A 124 3.64 15.06 -20.53
C TRP A 124 4.06 13.78 -21.27
N ILE A 125 4.16 12.63 -20.60
CA ILE A 125 4.50 11.35 -21.26
C ILE A 125 3.46 10.98 -22.33
N ASN A 126 2.18 11.26 -22.07
CA ASN A 126 1.10 10.93 -23.00
C ASN A 126 1.13 11.84 -24.25
N LYS A 127 1.43 13.14 -24.07
CA LYS A 127 1.42 14.14 -25.15
C LYS A 127 2.77 14.33 -25.85
N SER A 128 3.89 14.02 -25.19
CA SER A 128 5.23 14.31 -25.69
C SER A 128 5.54 13.55 -26.98
N THR A 129 6.13 14.28 -27.93
CA THR A 129 6.72 13.80 -29.18
C THR A 129 8.24 13.69 -29.10
N ASP A 130 8.83 14.04 -27.96
CA ASP A 130 10.27 14.11 -27.77
C ASP A 130 10.89 12.71 -27.68
N VAL A 131 12.17 12.61 -28.06
CA VAL A 131 12.92 11.35 -28.06
C VAL A 131 12.86 10.65 -26.69
N PHE A 132 12.93 11.41 -25.60
CA PHE A 132 12.83 10.88 -24.23
C PHE A 132 11.41 10.38 -23.89
N GLY A 133 10.37 11.14 -24.21
CA GLY A 133 8.99 10.74 -23.97
C GLY A 133 8.61 9.49 -24.76
N VAL A 134 9.08 9.40 -26.02
CA VAL A 134 8.90 8.22 -26.86
C VAL A 134 9.67 7.02 -26.32
N LYS A 135 10.92 7.17 -25.86
CA LYS A 135 11.73 6.08 -25.29
C LYS A 135 11.15 5.50 -24.01
N ILE A 136 10.62 6.35 -23.12
CA ILE A 136 9.93 5.90 -21.90
C ILE A 136 8.65 5.13 -22.27
N ARG A 137 7.89 5.64 -23.25
CA ARG A 137 6.66 4.98 -23.72
C ARG A 137 6.93 3.61 -24.37
N THR A 138 8.00 3.49 -25.15
CA THR A 138 8.38 2.21 -25.78
C THR A 138 8.90 1.20 -24.76
N LEU A 139 9.69 1.63 -23.76
CA LEU A 139 10.11 0.77 -22.64
C LEU A 139 8.91 0.21 -21.87
N LEU A 140 7.88 1.03 -21.65
CA LEU A 140 6.68 0.63 -20.90
C LEU A 140 5.59 -0.03 -21.77
N ASN A 141 5.82 -0.16 -23.08
CA ASN A 141 4.91 -0.76 -24.06
C ASN A 141 3.48 -0.18 -24.02
N ILE A 142 3.37 1.16 -24.01
CA ILE A 142 2.09 1.87 -23.83
C ILE A 142 1.58 2.46 -25.16
N PRO A 143 0.37 2.09 -25.62
CA PRO A 143 -0.22 2.66 -26.83
C PRO A 143 -0.60 4.13 -26.67
N ARG A 144 -0.59 4.90 -27.78
CA ARG A 144 -1.10 6.27 -27.85
C ARG A 144 -2.64 6.26 -27.78
N ASP A 145 -3.19 6.08 -26.59
CA ASP A 145 -4.62 6.27 -26.36
C ASP A 145 -4.85 7.09 -25.09
N LEU A 146 -5.51 8.23 -25.25
CA LEU A 146 -5.82 9.18 -24.17
C LEU A 146 -6.81 8.63 -23.15
N ARG A 147 -7.61 7.61 -23.49
CA ARG A 147 -8.81 7.27 -22.70
C ARG A 147 -8.67 6.01 -21.82
N LYS A 148 -7.68 5.15 -22.06
CA LYS A 148 -7.43 3.90 -21.30
C LYS A 148 -5.93 3.60 -21.11
N SER A 149 -5.13 4.64 -20.87
CA SER A 149 -3.68 4.45 -20.78
C SER A 149 -3.27 3.68 -19.53
N LYS A 150 -2.46 2.63 -19.69
CA LYS A 150 -1.76 1.93 -18.59
C LYS A 150 -0.97 2.91 -17.69
N LEU A 151 -0.63 4.11 -18.19
CA LEU A 151 -0.03 5.20 -17.41
C LEU A 151 -0.86 5.62 -16.20
N GLY A 152 -2.20 5.55 -16.29
CA GLY A 152 -3.08 5.89 -15.16
C GLY A 152 -2.91 4.94 -13.98
N VAL A 153 -2.65 3.64 -14.23
CA VAL A 153 -2.40 2.66 -13.16
C VAL A 153 -1.07 2.93 -12.47
N TYR A 154 -0.03 3.29 -13.23
CA TYR A 154 1.25 3.70 -12.65
C TYR A 154 1.11 4.98 -11.82
N GLN A 155 0.35 5.96 -12.31
CA GLN A 155 0.07 7.18 -11.56
C GLN A 155 -0.61 6.86 -10.22
N LEU A 156 -1.68 6.06 -10.24
CA LEU A 156 -2.38 5.64 -9.02
C LEU A 156 -1.44 4.96 -8.01
N PHE A 157 -0.50 4.15 -8.49
CA PHE A 157 0.51 3.52 -7.63
C PHE A 157 1.44 4.55 -6.96
N PHE A 158 1.96 5.52 -7.73
CA PHE A 158 2.81 6.59 -7.17
C PHE A 158 2.03 7.51 -6.24
N ASP A 159 0.81 7.88 -6.61
CA ASP A 159 -0.05 8.72 -5.79
C ASP A 159 -0.40 8.02 -4.47
N ALA A 160 -0.67 6.71 -4.50
CA ALA A 160 -0.86 5.90 -3.30
C ALA A 160 0.40 5.87 -2.41
N LEU A 161 1.59 5.75 -3.00
CA LEU A 161 2.85 5.80 -2.26
C LEU A 161 3.06 7.16 -1.59
N PHE A 162 2.75 8.26 -2.28
CA PHE A 162 2.81 9.61 -1.70
C PHE A 162 1.81 9.79 -0.55
N TRP A 163 0.59 9.27 -0.68
CA TRP A 163 -0.40 9.27 0.40
C TRP A 163 0.05 8.43 1.61
N ILE A 164 0.63 7.25 1.39
CA ILE A 164 1.18 6.41 2.46
C ILE A 164 2.30 7.16 3.18
N GLY A 165 3.24 7.76 2.43
CA GLY A 165 4.32 8.56 2.99
C GLY A 165 3.80 9.76 3.80
N PHE A 166 2.81 10.47 3.27
CA PHE A 166 2.14 11.56 3.96
C PHE A 166 1.53 11.12 5.29
N LEU A 167 0.77 10.02 5.30
CA LEU A 167 0.16 9.50 6.52
C LEU A 167 1.21 9.12 7.56
N ILE A 168 2.28 8.42 7.15
CA ILE A 168 3.39 8.06 8.05
C ILE A 168 3.98 9.32 8.69
N ILE A 169 4.24 10.36 7.89
CA ILE A 169 4.81 11.62 8.40
C ILE A 169 3.84 12.29 9.39
N ILE A 170 2.55 12.40 9.05
CA ILE A 170 1.53 12.99 9.94
C ILE A 170 1.46 12.23 11.27
N PHE A 171 1.44 10.90 11.25
CA PHE A 171 1.42 10.13 12.49
C PHE A 171 2.69 10.37 13.33
N ASN A 172 3.88 10.41 12.73
CA ASN A 172 5.12 10.70 13.47
C ASN A 172 5.14 12.11 14.08
N ILE A 173 4.49 13.08 13.44
CA ILE A 173 4.39 14.45 13.95
C ILE A 173 3.51 14.52 15.20
N TRP A 174 2.34 13.87 15.17
CA TRP A 174 1.36 13.93 16.25
C TRP A 174 1.54 12.86 17.33
N ASP A 175 2.35 11.84 17.06
CA ASP A 175 2.82 10.86 18.03
C ASP A 175 4.37 10.81 18.04
N PRO A 176 5.03 11.82 18.65
CA PRO A 176 6.48 11.88 18.70
C PRO A 176 7.09 10.74 19.52
N THR A 177 6.31 10.10 20.40
CA THR A 177 6.74 8.90 21.14
C THR A 177 6.75 7.63 20.29
N GLY A 178 6.13 7.66 19.11
CA GLY A 178 5.94 6.50 18.26
C GLY A 178 5.11 5.40 18.92
N THR A 179 4.37 5.70 19.99
CA THR A 179 3.61 4.72 20.77
C THR A 179 2.49 4.12 19.94
N VAL A 180 1.77 4.93 19.18
CA VAL A 180 0.69 4.51 18.27
C VAL A 180 1.25 3.66 17.15
N LEU A 181 2.31 4.10 16.46
CA LEU A 181 2.93 3.32 15.38
C LEU A 181 3.46 1.98 15.89
N ARG A 182 4.12 1.99 17.05
CA ARG A 182 4.65 0.78 17.69
C ARG A 182 3.52 -0.16 18.11
N THR A 183 2.44 0.36 18.66
CA THR A 183 1.26 -0.44 19.07
C THR A 183 0.52 -1.00 17.85
N LEU A 184 0.39 -0.24 16.77
CA LEU A 184 -0.17 -0.73 15.51
C LEU A 184 0.73 -1.81 14.89
N SER A 185 2.05 -1.63 14.94
CA SER A 185 3.01 -2.65 14.49
C SER A 185 2.97 -3.90 15.36
N SER A 186 2.79 -3.77 16.68
CA SER A 186 2.67 -4.92 17.57
C SER A 186 1.38 -5.67 17.30
N TYR A 187 0.24 -5.01 17.07
CA TYR A 187 -0.98 -5.71 16.62
C TYR A 187 -0.83 -6.40 15.26
N ALA A 188 -0.04 -5.85 14.34
CA ALA A 188 0.24 -6.47 13.05
C ALA A 188 1.14 -7.72 13.17
N VAL A 189 2.09 -7.73 14.12
CA VAL A 189 3.10 -8.79 14.29
C VAL A 189 2.71 -9.83 15.36
N GLU A 190 2.23 -9.38 16.51
CA GLU A 190 1.83 -10.20 17.66
C GLU A 190 0.39 -10.74 17.54
N GLY A 191 -0.40 -10.14 16.65
CA GLY A 191 -1.75 -10.56 16.28
C GLY A 191 -2.86 -10.05 17.20
N ILE A 192 -4.08 -10.02 16.68
CA ILE A 192 -5.28 -9.61 17.40
C ILE A 192 -5.98 -10.88 17.90
N PRO A 193 -6.14 -11.07 19.23
CA PRO A 193 -6.91 -12.19 19.76
C PRO A 193 -8.40 -11.95 19.53
N ILE A 194 -9.03 -12.79 18.69
CA ILE A 194 -10.48 -12.77 18.44
C ILE A 194 -11.03 -14.17 18.74
N GLY A 195 -11.86 -14.31 19.78
CA GLY A 195 -12.64 -15.53 20.03
C GLY A 195 -11.82 -16.82 20.15
N GLY A 196 -10.60 -16.76 20.69
CA GLY A 196 -9.69 -17.90 20.85
C GLY A 196 -8.73 -18.15 19.67
N ILE A 197 -8.85 -17.38 18.59
CA ILE A 197 -7.95 -17.42 17.43
C ILE A 197 -7.11 -16.15 17.41
N ARG A 198 -5.78 -16.28 17.30
CA ARG A 198 -4.88 -15.13 17.08
C ARG A 198 -4.74 -14.88 15.59
N ILE A 199 -5.38 -13.84 15.09
CA ILE A 199 -5.26 -13.44 13.69
C ILE A 199 -4.06 -12.50 13.59
N ILE A 200 -3.03 -12.91 12.86
CA ILE A 200 -1.82 -12.11 12.62
C ILE A 200 -1.91 -11.55 11.20
N PRO A 201 -2.17 -10.24 10.99
CA PRO A 201 -2.30 -9.66 9.66
C PRO A 201 -1.09 -9.91 8.75
N THR A 202 0.13 -9.88 9.32
CA THR A 202 1.35 -10.20 8.58
C THR A 202 1.35 -11.62 8.00
N ASN A 203 0.80 -12.58 8.74
CA ASN A 203 0.66 -13.96 8.27
C ASN A 203 -0.33 -14.06 7.12
N ILE A 204 -1.44 -13.32 7.17
CA ILE A 204 -2.42 -13.27 6.07
C ILE A 204 -1.76 -12.74 4.80
N VAL A 205 -1.03 -11.62 4.89
CA VAL A 205 -0.31 -11.05 3.75
C VAL A 205 0.75 -12.03 3.24
N GLY A 206 1.53 -12.65 4.14
CA GLY A 206 2.49 -13.70 3.79
C GLY A 206 1.84 -14.89 3.08
N GLY A 207 0.66 -15.31 3.55
CA GLY A 207 -0.13 -16.39 2.95
C GLY A 207 -0.64 -16.03 1.55
N ILE A 208 -1.12 -14.81 1.33
CA ILE A 208 -1.53 -14.30 0.01
C ILE A 208 -0.34 -14.26 -0.95
N ILE A 209 0.82 -13.77 -0.48
CA ILE A 209 2.05 -13.71 -1.28
C ILE A 209 2.49 -15.14 -1.65
N ALA A 210 2.56 -16.05 -0.69
CA ALA A 210 2.94 -17.43 -0.91
C ALA A 210 1.98 -18.13 -1.89
N PHE A 211 0.67 -17.97 -1.71
CA PHE A 211 -0.36 -18.48 -2.62
C PHE A 211 -0.15 -17.98 -4.04
N THR A 212 0.07 -16.68 -4.21
CA THR A 212 0.28 -16.05 -5.54
C THR A 212 1.55 -16.57 -6.21
N ILE A 213 2.64 -16.72 -5.45
CA ILE A 213 3.91 -17.27 -5.96
C ILE A 213 3.73 -18.74 -6.38
N LEU A 214 3.10 -19.56 -5.54
CA LEU A 214 2.83 -20.98 -5.82
C LEU A 214 1.91 -21.17 -7.02
N LEU A 215 0.90 -20.31 -7.18
CA LEU A 215 0.06 -20.30 -8.39
C LEU A 215 0.85 -19.93 -9.64
N ALA A 216 1.74 -18.93 -9.55
CA ALA A 216 2.61 -18.55 -10.66
C ALA A 216 3.53 -19.71 -11.06
N ILE A 217 4.12 -20.41 -10.08
CA ILE A 217 4.93 -21.62 -10.29
C ILE A 217 4.08 -22.72 -10.95
N THR A 218 2.87 -22.99 -10.44
CA THR A 218 1.95 -23.97 -11.03
C THR A 218 1.63 -23.65 -12.49
N GLY A 219 1.37 -22.36 -12.80
CA GLY A 219 1.15 -21.90 -14.16
C GLY A 219 2.38 -22.05 -15.05
N TRP A 220 3.58 -21.84 -14.51
CA TRP A 220 4.84 -22.08 -15.22
C TRP A 220 5.03 -23.57 -15.52
N ILE A 221 4.81 -24.46 -14.54
CA ILE A 221 4.87 -25.92 -14.69
C ILE A 221 3.89 -26.39 -15.77
N LYS A 222 2.62 -25.94 -15.75
CA LYS A 222 1.65 -26.27 -16.79
C LYS A 222 2.15 -25.95 -18.19
N ARG A 223 2.66 -24.74 -18.39
CA ARG A 223 3.19 -24.29 -19.70
C ARG A 223 4.41 -25.09 -20.11
N TRP A 224 5.27 -25.46 -19.15
CA TRP A 224 6.46 -26.26 -19.40
C TRP A 224 6.09 -27.69 -19.84
N ILE A 225 5.19 -28.35 -19.11
CA ILE A 225 4.63 -29.67 -19.45
C ILE A 225 4.00 -29.63 -20.84
N ASP A 226 3.17 -28.62 -21.09
CA ASP A 226 2.44 -28.49 -22.34
C ASP A 226 3.36 -28.24 -23.56
N LYS A 227 4.41 -27.44 -23.40
CA LYS A 227 5.29 -27.06 -24.52
C LYS A 227 6.44 -28.02 -24.78
N ARG A 228 7.02 -28.64 -23.74
CA ARG A 228 8.23 -29.48 -23.88
C ARG A 228 7.94 -30.97 -23.83
N TRP A 229 7.15 -31.41 -22.87
CA TRP A 229 6.97 -32.85 -22.62
C TRP A 229 5.86 -33.46 -23.48
N LEU A 230 4.66 -32.89 -23.45
CA LEU A 230 3.49 -33.48 -24.11
C LEU A 230 3.47 -33.31 -25.64
N LYS A 231 4.36 -32.50 -26.20
CA LYS A 231 4.56 -32.41 -27.66
C LYS A 231 5.53 -33.45 -28.22
N GLN A 232 6.40 -34.01 -27.37
CA GLN A 232 7.39 -35.00 -27.78
C GLN A 232 6.86 -36.43 -27.70
N ILE A 233 5.85 -36.65 -26.87
CA ILE A 233 5.14 -37.92 -26.75
C ILE A 233 3.88 -37.80 -27.61
N ALA A 234 3.62 -38.76 -28.52
CA ALA A 234 2.44 -38.79 -29.39
C ALA A 234 1.16 -39.11 -28.60
N ILE A 235 0.83 -38.27 -27.61
CA ILE A 235 -0.37 -38.38 -26.78
C ILE A 235 -1.53 -37.72 -27.51
N GLU A 236 -2.68 -38.40 -27.54
CA GLU A 236 -3.92 -37.83 -28.07
C GLU A 236 -4.27 -36.52 -27.35
N ARG A 237 -4.79 -35.55 -28.12
CA ARG A 237 -5.07 -34.20 -27.63
C ARG A 237 -5.94 -34.17 -26.36
N GLY A 238 -6.90 -35.09 -26.24
CA GLY A 238 -7.77 -35.21 -25.07
C GLY A 238 -7.03 -35.63 -23.79
N ALA A 239 -6.12 -36.60 -23.88
CA ALA A 239 -5.33 -37.06 -22.72
C ALA A 239 -4.33 -35.98 -22.25
N ARG A 240 -3.77 -35.21 -23.19
CA ARG A 240 -2.91 -34.05 -22.89
C ARG A 240 -3.68 -32.97 -22.12
N ASP A 241 -4.85 -32.58 -22.59
CA ASP A 241 -5.67 -31.55 -21.94
C ASP A 241 -6.14 -32.01 -20.55
N ALA A 242 -6.47 -33.29 -20.39
CA ALA A 242 -6.81 -33.88 -19.09
C ALA A 242 -5.64 -33.81 -18.10
N LEU A 243 -4.43 -34.20 -18.51
CA LEU A 243 -3.24 -34.15 -17.64
C LEU A 243 -2.91 -32.72 -17.18
N VAL A 244 -2.92 -31.74 -18.10
CA VAL A 244 -2.65 -30.33 -17.76
C VAL A 244 -3.71 -29.79 -16.79
N THR A 245 -4.95 -30.24 -16.94
CA THR A 245 -6.07 -29.88 -16.06
C THR A 245 -5.88 -30.46 -14.66
N VAL A 246 -5.54 -31.75 -14.55
CA VAL A 246 -5.28 -32.44 -13.27
C VAL A 246 -4.12 -31.78 -12.53
N VAL A 247 -2.96 -31.59 -13.17
CA VAL A 247 -1.82 -30.89 -12.58
C VAL A 247 -2.22 -29.49 -12.09
N GLY A 248 -3.13 -28.85 -12.80
CA GLY A 248 -3.68 -27.57 -12.41
C GLY A 248 -4.50 -27.54 -11.16
N TYR A 249 -5.46 -28.45 -11.04
CA TYR A 249 -6.29 -28.53 -9.85
C TYR A 249 -5.45 -28.97 -8.65
N THR A 250 -4.52 -29.91 -8.82
CA THR A 250 -3.60 -30.32 -7.75
C THR A 250 -2.73 -29.14 -7.30
N GLY A 251 -2.08 -28.44 -8.24
CA GLY A 251 -1.23 -27.30 -7.93
C GLY A 251 -1.99 -26.13 -7.30
N PHE A 252 -3.20 -25.83 -7.78
CA PHE A 252 -4.08 -24.84 -7.17
C PHE A 252 -4.43 -25.22 -5.73
N THR A 253 -4.85 -26.47 -5.50
CA THR A 253 -5.24 -26.97 -4.17
C THR A 253 -4.07 -26.92 -3.20
N MET A 254 -2.87 -27.35 -3.62
CA MET A 254 -1.66 -27.24 -2.78
C MET A 254 -1.32 -25.78 -2.48
N SER A 255 -1.36 -24.91 -3.49
CA SER A 255 -1.10 -23.47 -3.31
C SER A 255 -2.03 -22.89 -2.26
N LEU A 256 -3.33 -23.23 -2.35
CA LEU A 256 -4.36 -22.77 -1.43
C LEU A 256 -4.11 -23.27 0.00
N LEU A 257 -3.87 -24.57 0.19
CA LEU A 257 -3.62 -25.15 1.51
C LEU A 257 -2.37 -24.55 2.17
N VAL A 258 -1.29 -24.36 1.41
CA VAL A 258 -0.06 -23.71 1.92
C VAL A 258 -0.32 -22.25 2.27
N GLY A 259 -1.02 -21.50 1.41
CA GLY A 259 -1.39 -20.11 1.67
C GLY A 259 -2.25 -19.95 2.93
N LEU A 260 -3.25 -20.82 3.12
CA LEU A 260 -4.09 -20.85 4.32
C LEU A 260 -3.28 -21.21 5.59
N SER A 261 -2.38 -22.18 5.49
CA SER A 261 -1.51 -22.58 6.60
C SER A 261 -0.59 -21.43 7.03
N ILE A 262 0.03 -20.73 6.08
CA ILE A 262 0.89 -19.56 6.36
C ILE A 262 0.06 -18.41 6.93
N ALA A 263 -1.18 -18.24 6.46
CA ALA A 263 -2.13 -17.26 7.02
C ALA A 263 -2.54 -17.54 8.48
N GLY A 264 -2.09 -18.66 9.07
CA GLY A 264 -2.43 -19.05 10.44
C GLY A 264 -3.80 -19.71 10.57
N ILE A 265 -4.41 -20.10 9.45
CA ILE A 265 -5.69 -20.83 9.45
C ILE A 265 -5.42 -22.30 9.74
N ASN A 266 -6.14 -22.85 10.71
CA ASN A 266 -6.02 -24.27 11.05
C ASN A 266 -6.60 -25.14 9.91
N ILE A 267 -5.70 -25.69 9.09
CA ILE A 267 -6.06 -26.56 7.96
C ILE A 267 -6.32 -28.02 8.36
N THR A 268 -6.19 -28.40 9.65
CA THR A 268 -6.41 -29.78 10.08
C THR A 268 -7.82 -30.26 9.75
N GLY A 269 -8.84 -29.43 9.97
CA GLY A 269 -10.22 -29.77 9.60
C GLY A 269 -10.40 -29.95 8.09
N LEU A 270 -9.77 -29.09 7.28
CA LEU A 270 -9.76 -29.21 5.82
C LEU A 270 -9.04 -30.47 5.36
N ALA A 271 -7.93 -30.84 6.00
CA ALA A 271 -7.17 -32.05 5.69
C ALA A 271 -7.97 -33.32 5.97
N VAL A 272 -8.76 -33.35 7.06
CA VAL A 272 -9.67 -34.46 7.36
C VAL A 272 -10.75 -34.60 6.28
N VAL A 273 -11.39 -33.50 5.89
CA VAL A 273 -12.41 -33.50 4.82
C VAL A 273 -11.82 -33.91 3.47
N ALA A 274 -10.65 -33.37 3.13
CA ALA A 274 -9.92 -33.73 1.91
C ALA A 274 -9.54 -35.22 1.91
N GLY A 275 -9.08 -35.75 3.05
CA GLY A 275 -8.76 -37.17 3.20
C GLY A 275 -9.98 -38.07 2.98
N ALA A 276 -11.13 -37.73 3.58
CA ALA A 276 -12.38 -38.46 3.37
C ALA A 276 -12.85 -38.43 1.91
N LEU A 277 -12.77 -37.26 1.26
CA LEU A 277 -13.06 -37.09 -0.17
C LEU A 277 -12.12 -37.92 -1.05
N SER A 278 -10.81 -37.91 -0.77
CA SER A 278 -9.83 -38.71 -1.52
C SER A 278 -10.11 -40.21 -1.42
N VAL A 279 -10.49 -40.70 -0.24
CA VAL A 279 -10.91 -42.10 -0.07
C VAL A 279 -12.18 -42.40 -0.88
N GLY A 280 -13.18 -41.52 -0.84
CA GLY A 280 -14.41 -41.67 -1.64
C GLY A 280 -14.16 -41.69 -3.15
N ILE A 281 -13.28 -40.81 -3.64
CA ILE A 281 -12.86 -40.80 -5.06
C ILE A 281 -12.11 -42.09 -5.41
N GLY A 282 -11.24 -42.57 -4.51
CA GLY A 282 -10.52 -43.83 -4.69
C GLY A 282 -11.45 -45.03 -4.84
N PHE A 283 -12.50 -45.12 -4.02
CA PHE A 283 -13.55 -46.13 -4.18
C PHE A 283 -14.33 -45.98 -5.50
N GLY A 284 -14.65 -44.75 -5.92
CA GLY A 284 -15.32 -44.50 -7.20
C GLY A 284 -14.48 -44.89 -8.43
N LEU A 285 -13.16 -44.75 -8.35
CA LEU A 285 -12.22 -45.11 -9.41
C LEU A 285 -11.75 -46.57 -9.35
N GLN A 286 -12.18 -47.34 -8.34
CA GLN A 286 -11.68 -48.70 -8.09
C GLN A 286 -11.85 -49.63 -9.30
N SER A 287 -13.00 -49.57 -9.98
CA SER A 287 -13.26 -50.41 -11.16
C SER A 287 -12.28 -50.11 -12.31
N ILE A 288 -11.99 -48.83 -12.56
CA ILE A 288 -11.05 -48.39 -13.59
C ILE A 288 -9.63 -48.86 -13.25
N ALA A 289 -9.23 -48.70 -11.99
CA ALA A 289 -7.92 -49.15 -11.51
C ALA A 289 -7.77 -50.68 -11.63
N ASN A 290 -8.80 -51.45 -11.23
CA ASN A 290 -8.81 -52.91 -11.34
C ASN A 290 -8.70 -53.38 -12.79
N ASN A 291 -9.45 -52.76 -13.71
CA ASN A 291 -9.39 -53.08 -15.13
C ASN A 291 -8.01 -52.77 -15.72
N PHE A 292 -7.39 -51.66 -15.33
CA PHE A 292 -6.04 -51.28 -15.75
C PHE A 292 -4.98 -52.28 -15.26
N VAL A 293 -5.00 -52.63 -13.98
CA VAL A 293 -4.07 -53.61 -13.39
C VAL A 293 -4.25 -54.98 -14.04
N SER A 294 -5.50 -55.43 -14.25
CA SER A 294 -5.81 -56.69 -14.94
C SER A 294 -5.26 -56.69 -16.37
N GLY A 295 -5.37 -55.58 -17.10
CA GLY A 295 -4.78 -55.43 -18.42
C GLY A 295 -3.26 -55.56 -18.43
N ILE A 296 -2.56 -54.95 -17.45
CA ILE A 296 -1.10 -55.11 -17.30
C ILE A 296 -0.73 -56.56 -16.99
N ILE A 297 -1.45 -57.21 -16.06
CA ILE A 297 -1.20 -58.60 -15.69
C ILE A 297 -1.35 -59.52 -16.91
N LEU A 298 -2.41 -59.36 -17.70
CA LEU A 298 -2.62 -60.14 -18.92
C LEU A 298 -1.48 -60.00 -19.93
N LEU A 299 -0.91 -58.80 -20.07
CA LEU A 299 0.25 -58.57 -20.95
C LEU A 299 1.52 -59.27 -20.44
N PHE A 300 1.68 -59.39 -19.12
CA PHE A 300 2.81 -60.07 -18.49
C PHE A 300 2.65 -61.61 -18.47
N GLU A 301 1.48 -62.12 -18.07
CA GLU A 301 1.23 -63.56 -17.95
C GLU A 301 0.95 -64.25 -19.29
N ARG A 302 0.57 -63.50 -20.33
CA ARG A 302 0.22 -64.00 -21.67
C ARG A 302 -0.63 -65.29 -21.66
N PRO A 303 -1.79 -65.32 -20.98
CA PRO A 303 -2.62 -66.53 -20.92
C PRO A 303 -3.31 -66.87 -22.26
N ILE A 304 -3.28 -65.96 -23.24
CA ILE A 304 -3.86 -66.13 -24.58
C ILE A 304 -2.85 -65.59 -25.60
N LYS A 305 -2.53 -66.35 -26.65
CA LYS A 305 -1.62 -65.92 -27.72
C LYS A 305 -2.42 -65.20 -28.82
N ALA A 306 -1.85 -64.17 -29.42
CA ALA A 306 -2.49 -63.47 -30.54
C ALA A 306 -2.65 -64.44 -31.72
N GLY A 307 -3.89 -64.85 -32.02
CA GLY A 307 -4.23 -65.74 -33.13
C GLY A 307 -5.07 -66.98 -32.82
N ASP A 308 -5.42 -67.23 -31.55
CA ASP A 308 -6.46 -68.22 -31.17
C ASP A 308 -7.88 -67.62 -31.22
#